data_AF-W4LHK4-F1
#
_entry.id   AF-W4LHK4-F1
#
_cell.length_a   1.000
_cell.length_b   1.000
_cell.length_c   1.000
_cell.angle_alpha   90.00
_cell.angle_beta   90.00
_cell.angle_gamma   90.00
#
_symmetry.space_group_name_H-M   'P 1'
#
loop_
_entity.id
_entity.type
_entity.pdbx_description
1 polymer ?
#
loop_
_entity_poly.entity_id
_entity_poly.type
_entity_poly.pdbx_seq_one_letter_code
_entity_poly.pdbx_strand_id
1 'polypeptide(L)'
;ATQIIAGVIDKEEAEYGLTMPACGALVAKALMHNYKLDETQWLDLASRWAERAHRFAANRPEAHLNFALPAATYYDDIQTGRNWIFYDPLRLYDSCPQSDAVAACILTSEPQAVQVSGVGAATDLPTIADRGQLGSFPATVIAARYAYAMACLPNIRDMAHKLYVNMHDPFSSFGPVNLIDLGLVDSEEALEALLDDEMTGPQGRFPTNLSGGLLARGHPLGATGMVQVAENHRMLLDTRAYQMALAHSIGGPINNNVVTLLEKTDHFEQRDHWPFKPIGLPQLAQMKPKGMALETVFGERDRVKARFGFATTRFNRSGEPLNSIVLLEHVNGHKGYEFLIGTGPGL
;
A
#
# COMPACT_ATOMS: atom_id res chain seq x y z
N ALA A 1 -14.77 -9.58 14.19
CA ALA A 1 -14.01 -8.99 13.06
C ALA A 1 -14.36 -7.51 12.86
N THR A 2 -15.64 -7.15 12.63
CA THR A 2 -16.06 -5.76 12.29
C THR A 2 -15.69 -4.70 13.34
N GLN A 3 -15.82 -4.98 14.64
CA GLN A 3 -15.41 -4.04 15.69
C GLN A 3 -13.89 -3.79 15.75
N ILE A 4 -13.08 -4.82 15.46
CA ILE A 4 -11.62 -4.69 15.41
C ILE A 4 -11.20 -3.87 14.20
N ILE A 5 -11.82 -4.12 13.04
CA ILE A 5 -11.59 -3.34 11.81
C ILE A 5 -12.01 -1.88 11.99
N ALA A 6 -13.12 -1.61 12.69
CA ALA A 6 -13.56 -0.24 12.97
C ALA A 6 -12.61 0.52 13.90
N GLY A 7 -11.80 -0.18 14.70
CA GLY A 7 -10.85 0.42 15.64
C GLY A 7 -9.44 0.66 15.07
N VAL A 8 -9.21 0.41 13.77
CA VAL A 8 -7.86 0.58 13.18
C VAL A 8 -7.55 2.03 12.78
N ILE A 9 -8.58 2.85 12.59
CA ILE A 9 -8.47 4.28 12.29
C ILE A 9 -8.54 5.03 13.62
N ASP A 10 -7.75 6.11 13.74
CA ASP A 10 -7.89 7.02 14.87
C ASP A 10 -9.34 7.51 15.01
N LYS A 11 -9.82 7.60 16.26
CA LYS A 11 -11.24 7.88 16.54
C LYS A 11 -11.65 9.25 16.01
N GLU A 12 -10.80 10.26 16.17
CA GLU A 12 -11.10 11.63 15.77
C GLU A 12 -11.09 11.74 14.25
N GLU A 13 -10.09 11.16 13.58
CA GLU A 13 -10.06 11.14 12.11
C GLU A 13 -11.24 10.36 11.50
N ALA A 14 -11.66 9.26 12.14
CA ALA A 14 -12.85 8.52 11.73
C ALA A 14 -14.15 9.33 11.91
N GLU A 15 -14.26 10.10 13.00
CA GLU A 15 -15.37 11.05 13.22
C GLU A 15 -15.41 12.14 12.14
N TYR A 16 -14.25 12.56 11.63
CA TYR A 16 -14.14 13.46 10.48
C TYR A 16 -14.33 12.76 9.11
N GLY A 17 -14.72 11.49 9.11
CA GLY A 17 -15.08 10.74 7.91
C GLY A 17 -13.92 10.04 7.20
N LEU A 18 -12.76 9.89 7.86
CA LEU A 18 -11.65 9.08 7.34
C LEU A 18 -12.05 7.61 7.24
N THR A 19 -11.81 7.05 6.07
CA THR A 19 -12.02 5.64 5.75
C THR A 19 -10.78 5.08 5.03
N MET A 20 -10.64 3.76 4.92
CA MET A 20 -9.52 3.16 4.17
C MET A 20 -9.44 3.65 2.71
N PRO A 21 -10.55 3.71 1.93
CA PRO A 21 -10.52 4.31 0.59
C PRO A 21 -10.10 5.78 0.58
N ALA A 22 -10.50 6.56 1.60
CA ALA A 22 -10.05 7.94 1.73
C ALA A 22 -8.52 8.01 1.96
N CYS A 23 -7.93 7.14 2.78
CA CYS A 23 -6.47 7.01 2.90
C CYS A 23 -5.83 6.69 1.54
N GLY A 24 -6.39 5.73 0.80
CA GLY A 24 -5.94 5.39 -0.57
C GLY A 24 -5.93 6.59 -1.52
N ALA A 25 -6.97 7.41 -1.45
CA ALA A 25 -7.12 8.61 -2.27
C ALA A 25 -6.18 9.74 -1.84
N LEU A 26 -5.92 9.92 -0.53
CA LEU A 26 -4.92 10.88 -0.05
C LEU A 26 -3.50 10.48 -0.50
N VAL A 27 -3.17 9.18 -0.50
CA VAL A 27 -1.91 8.68 -1.09
C VAL A 27 -1.87 8.97 -2.59
N ALA A 28 -2.97 8.75 -3.32
CA ALA A 28 -3.06 9.09 -4.74
C ALA A 28 -2.81 10.59 -5.00
N LYS A 29 -3.43 11.49 -4.22
CA LYS A 29 -3.18 12.93 -4.31
C LYS A 29 -1.73 13.30 -4.02
N ALA A 30 -1.11 12.65 -3.04
CA ALA A 30 0.30 12.85 -2.74
C ALA A 30 1.21 12.39 -3.89
N LEU A 31 0.91 11.26 -4.53
CA LEU A 31 1.61 10.82 -5.74
C LEU A 31 1.42 11.81 -6.89
N MET A 32 0.18 12.21 -7.19
CA MET A 32 -0.11 13.20 -8.24
C MET A 32 0.66 14.49 -8.01
N HIS A 33 0.71 14.98 -6.77
CA HIS A 33 1.49 16.16 -6.41
C HIS A 33 3.00 15.95 -6.60
N ASN A 34 3.56 14.87 -6.05
CA ASN A 34 5.00 14.60 -6.06
C ASN A 34 5.55 14.39 -7.47
N TYR A 35 4.77 13.74 -8.34
CA TYR A 35 5.11 13.47 -9.74
C TYR A 35 4.51 14.49 -10.72
N LYS A 36 3.81 15.52 -10.22
CA LYS A 36 3.17 16.58 -11.01
C LYS A 36 2.21 16.06 -12.08
N LEU A 37 1.45 15.02 -11.73
CA LEU A 37 0.46 14.41 -12.60
C LEU A 37 -0.82 15.23 -12.64
N ASP A 38 -1.35 15.46 -13.83
CA ASP A 38 -2.73 15.91 -13.99
C ASP A 38 -3.72 14.74 -13.89
N GLU A 39 -5.02 15.06 -13.90
CA GLU A 39 -6.10 14.06 -13.80
C GLU A 39 -6.09 13.07 -14.98
N THR A 40 -5.68 13.50 -16.17
CA THR A 40 -5.65 12.64 -17.37
C THR A 40 -4.52 11.63 -17.26
N GLN A 41 -3.35 12.08 -16.83
CA GLN A 41 -2.18 11.23 -16.60
C GLN A 41 -2.44 10.23 -15.47
N TRP A 42 -3.05 10.67 -14.36
CA TRP A 42 -3.47 9.76 -13.29
C TRP A 42 -4.43 8.70 -13.80
N LEU A 43 -5.44 9.11 -14.59
CA LEU A 43 -6.44 8.19 -15.13
C LEU A 43 -5.84 7.15 -16.07
N ASP A 44 -4.86 7.53 -16.91
CA ASP A 44 -4.12 6.59 -17.77
C ASP A 44 -3.37 5.54 -16.94
N LEU A 45 -2.57 5.99 -15.98
CA LEU A 45 -1.82 5.09 -15.08
C LEU A 45 -2.75 4.16 -14.32
N ALA A 46 -3.83 4.70 -13.72
CA ALA A 46 -4.81 3.93 -12.97
C ALA A 46 -5.48 2.85 -13.84
N SER A 47 -5.84 3.17 -15.08
CA SER A 47 -6.43 2.21 -16.02
C SER A 47 -5.48 1.06 -16.34
N ARG A 48 -4.19 1.35 -16.52
CA ARG A 48 -3.16 0.36 -16.87
C ARG A 48 -2.72 -0.47 -15.66
N TRP A 49 -2.68 0.10 -14.46
CA TRP A 49 -2.44 -0.67 -13.23
C TRP A 49 -3.60 -1.63 -12.94
N ALA A 50 -4.85 -1.19 -13.12
CA ALA A 50 -6.03 -2.05 -13.00
C ALA A 50 -6.02 -3.16 -14.07
N GLU A 51 -5.75 -2.83 -15.33
CA GLU A 51 -5.60 -3.82 -16.41
C GLU A 51 -4.56 -4.88 -16.05
N ARG A 52 -3.38 -4.47 -15.58
CA ARG A 52 -2.31 -5.40 -15.16
C ARG A 52 -2.79 -6.37 -14.09
N ALA A 53 -3.41 -5.85 -13.02
CA ALA A 53 -3.90 -6.67 -11.93
C ALA A 53 -4.88 -7.74 -12.45
N HIS A 54 -5.85 -7.32 -13.27
CA HIS A 54 -6.82 -8.20 -13.88
C HIS A 54 -6.20 -9.18 -14.88
N ARG A 55 -5.20 -8.77 -15.69
CA ARG A 55 -4.48 -9.64 -16.62
C ARG A 55 -3.79 -10.80 -15.91
N PHE A 56 -3.20 -10.55 -14.74
CA PHE A 56 -2.54 -11.58 -13.93
C PHE A 56 -3.51 -12.44 -13.13
N ALA A 57 -4.65 -11.89 -12.70
CA ALA A 57 -5.72 -12.66 -12.06
C ALA A 57 -6.56 -13.46 -13.08
N ALA A 58 -6.56 -13.06 -14.35
CA ALA A 58 -7.37 -13.68 -15.39
C ALA A 58 -7.10 -15.18 -15.46
N ASN A 59 -8.17 -15.97 -15.39
CA ASN A 59 -8.12 -17.43 -15.41
C ASN A 59 -7.48 -18.10 -14.18
N ARG A 60 -7.27 -17.37 -13.08
CA ARG A 60 -6.95 -17.97 -11.77
C ARG A 60 -8.25 -18.27 -11.02
N PRO A 61 -8.66 -19.53 -10.84
CA PRO A 61 -9.91 -19.85 -10.16
C PRO A 61 -9.99 -19.34 -8.72
N GLU A 62 -8.84 -19.15 -8.07
CA GLU A 62 -8.73 -18.66 -6.69
C GLU A 62 -8.81 -17.12 -6.58
N ALA A 63 -8.70 -16.38 -7.68
CA ALA A 63 -8.82 -14.92 -7.66
C ALA A 63 -10.29 -14.50 -7.62
N HIS A 64 -10.62 -13.50 -6.79
CA HIS A 64 -11.99 -12.95 -6.73
C HIS A 64 -12.40 -12.37 -8.10
N LEU A 65 -11.55 -11.53 -8.71
CA LEU A 65 -11.78 -10.95 -10.03
C LEU A 65 -10.99 -11.72 -11.09
N ASN A 66 -11.40 -12.96 -11.36
CA ASN A 66 -10.71 -13.87 -12.28
C ASN A 66 -10.99 -13.64 -13.78
N PHE A 67 -11.25 -12.39 -14.17
CA PHE A 67 -11.54 -11.96 -15.54
C PHE A 67 -10.60 -10.83 -15.97
N ALA A 68 -10.31 -10.75 -17.26
CA ALA A 68 -9.53 -9.66 -17.83
C ALA A 68 -10.34 -8.35 -17.86
N LEU A 69 -9.68 -7.24 -17.58
CA LEU A 69 -10.22 -5.88 -17.68
C LEU A 69 -9.32 -5.07 -18.63
N PRO A 70 -9.60 -5.08 -19.95
CA PRO A 70 -8.83 -4.26 -20.88
C PRO A 70 -8.94 -2.77 -20.51
N ALA A 71 -7.86 -2.00 -20.70
CA ALA A 71 -7.86 -0.56 -20.40
C ALA A 71 -9.00 0.19 -21.11
N ALA A 72 -9.34 -0.18 -22.35
CA ALA A 72 -10.49 0.40 -23.06
C ALA A 72 -11.82 0.19 -22.29
N THR A 73 -12.04 -1.00 -21.73
CA THR A 73 -13.22 -1.30 -20.91
C THR A 73 -13.24 -0.47 -19.63
N TYR A 74 -12.08 -0.17 -19.03
CA TYR A 74 -12.00 0.74 -17.88
C TYR A 74 -12.59 2.13 -18.23
N TYR A 75 -12.31 2.66 -19.43
CA TYR A 75 -12.86 3.94 -19.92
C TYR A 75 -14.32 3.85 -20.33
N ASP A 76 -14.72 2.80 -21.06
CA ASP A 76 -16.13 2.58 -21.44
C ASP A 76 -17.02 2.50 -20.19
N ASP A 77 -16.50 1.91 -19.12
CA ASP A 77 -17.22 1.75 -17.86
C ASP A 77 -17.35 3.06 -17.08
N ILE A 78 -16.49 4.05 -17.33
CA ILE A 78 -16.69 5.42 -16.85
C ILE A 78 -17.92 6.03 -17.51
N GLN A 79 -18.05 5.88 -18.84
CA GLN A 79 -19.16 6.45 -19.61
C GLN A 79 -20.51 5.83 -19.23
N THR A 80 -20.52 4.53 -18.92
CA THR A 80 -21.73 3.81 -18.50
C THR A 80 -22.01 3.93 -16.99
N GLY A 81 -21.14 4.58 -16.22
CA GLY A 81 -21.28 4.75 -14.77
C GLY A 81 -21.02 3.47 -13.95
N ARG A 82 -20.43 2.43 -14.56
CA ARG A 82 -19.97 1.24 -13.85
C ARG A 82 -18.68 1.52 -13.07
N ASN A 83 -17.74 2.23 -13.67
CA ASN A 83 -16.49 2.68 -13.05
C ASN A 83 -16.57 4.15 -12.59
N TRP A 84 -17.48 4.40 -11.65
CA TRP A 84 -17.74 5.72 -11.10
C TRP A 84 -16.62 6.16 -10.14
N ILE A 85 -16.46 7.48 -9.95
CA ILE A 85 -15.48 8.05 -9.02
C ILE A 85 -15.90 7.74 -7.59
N PHE A 86 -15.11 6.97 -6.84
CA PHE A 86 -15.50 6.56 -5.50
C PHE A 86 -14.99 7.56 -4.45
N TYR A 87 -13.70 7.87 -4.54
CA TYR A 87 -13.01 8.88 -3.73
C TYR A 87 -12.00 9.59 -4.63
N ASP A 88 -12.18 10.87 -4.92
CA ASP A 88 -11.28 11.58 -5.84
C ASP A 88 -9.80 11.47 -5.41
N PRO A 89 -8.89 10.95 -6.27
CA PRO A 89 -9.04 10.66 -7.71
C PRO A 89 -9.33 9.18 -8.07
N LEU A 90 -9.50 8.32 -7.07
CA LEU A 90 -9.79 6.90 -7.20
C LEU A 90 -11.23 6.64 -7.68
N ARG A 91 -11.33 5.74 -8.66
CA ARG A 91 -12.57 5.13 -9.13
C ARG A 91 -12.78 3.76 -8.50
N LEU A 92 -13.95 3.18 -8.74
CA LEU A 92 -14.30 1.86 -8.23
C LEU A 92 -13.26 0.79 -8.58
N TYR A 93 -12.75 0.79 -9.81
CA TYR A 93 -11.77 -0.20 -10.27
C TYR A 93 -10.35 0.04 -9.75
N ASP A 94 -10.11 1.14 -9.04
CA ASP A 94 -8.83 1.42 -8.38
C ASP A 94 -8.77 0.89 -6.95
N SER A 95 -9.77 0.10 -6.54
CA SER A 95 -9.91 -0.47 -5.20
C SER A 95 -10.10 -1.99 -5.27
N CYS A 96 -9.46 -2.73 -4.36
CA CYS A 96 -9.66 -4.16 -4.22
C CYS A 96 -11.11 -4.50 -3.82
N PRO A 97 -11.64 -5.68 -4.20
CA PRO A 97 -12.95 -6.13 -3.76
C PRO A 97 -12.93 -6.61 -2.31
N GLN A 98 -14.03 -6.42 -1.60
CA GLN A 98 -14.25 -7.09 -0.30
C GLN A 98 -14.34 -8.60 -0.54
N SER A 99 -13.44 -9.37 0.05
CA SER A 99 -13.27 -10.79 -0.27
C SER A 99 -13.30 -11.66 0.98
N ASP A 100 -13.84 -12.87 0.85
CA ASP A 100 -13.78 -13.90 1.88
C ASP A 100 -12.77 -14.98 1.46
N ALA A 101 -11.87 -15.37 2.36
CA ALA A 101 -10.92 -16.46 2.12
C ALA A 101 -10.35 -17.01 3.43
N VAL A 102 -9.67 -18.15 3.32
CA VAL A 102 -8.87 -18.75 4.39
C VAL A 102 -7.50 -19.12 3.86
N ALA A 103 -6.47 -18.90 4.67
CA ALA A 103 -5.13 -19.41 4.44
C ALA A 103 -4.55 -19.90 5.78
N ALA A 104 -3.77 -20.97 5.72
CA ALA A 104 -3.09 -21.54 6.86
C ALA A 104 -1.69 -22.01 6.44
N CYS A 105 -0.72 -21.88 7.33
CA CYS A 105 0.63 -22.37 7.16
C CYS A 105 1.00 -23.22 8.38
N ILE A 106 1.77 -24.29 8.16
CA ILE A 106 2.35 -25.11 9.23
C ILE A 106 3.83 -24.78 9.30
N LEU A 107 4.31 -24.39 10.48
CA LEU A 107 5.71 -24.08 10.73
C LEU A 107 6.37 -25.21 11.50
N THR A 108 7.63 -25.51 11.15
CA THR A 108 8.47 -26.48 11.84
C THR A 108 9.89 -25.92 11.97
N SER A 109 10.63 -26.39 12.98
CA SER A 109 12.06 -26.13 13.12
C SER A 109 12.92 -27.08 12.29
N GLU A 110 12.34 -28.16 11.76
CA GLU A 110 13.05 -29.09 10.88
C GLU A 110 13.26 -28.46 9.50
N PRO A 111 14.48 -28.50 8.92
CA PRO A 111 14.73 -27.94 7.60
C PRO A 111 13.77 -28.48 6.55
N GLN A 112 13.10 -27.58 5.83
CA GLN A 112 12.25 -27.88 4.68
C GLN A 112 12.88 -27.31 3.41
N ALA A 113 12.27 -27.54 2.24
CA ALA A 113 12.75 -26.95 0.99
C ALA A 113 12.67 -25.41 0.95
N VAL A 114 11.74 -24.84 1.72
CA VAL A 114 11.54 -23.39 1.88
C VAL A 114 11.56 -23.06 3.36
N GLN A 115 12.25 -21.99 3.72
CA GLN A 115 12.32 -21.47 5.08
C GLN A 115 11.92 -19.99 5.15
N VAL A 116 11.58 -19.53 6.35
CA VAL A 116 11.44 -18.11 6.64
C VAL A 116 12.82 -17.53 6.89
N SER A 117 13.42 -16.86 5.91
CA SER A 117 14.77 -16.31 6.07
C SER A 117 14.78 -14.94 6.75
N GLY A 118 13.66 -14.23 6.78
CA GLY A 118 13.58 -12.96 7.50
C GLY A 118 12.16 -12.49 7.76
N VAL A 119 11.96 -11.84 8.91
CA VAL A 119 10.71 -11.18 9.28
C VAL A 119 11.05 -9.81 9.86
N GLY A 120 10.31 -8.80 9.42
CA GLY A 120 10.36 -7.47 10.00
C GLY A 120 8.97 -6.91 10.19
N ALA A 121 8.77 -6.23 11.31
CA ALA A 121 7.53 -5.57 11.64
C ALA A 121 7.84 -4.17 12.16
N ALA A 122 7.00 -3.21 11.80
CA ALA A 122 7.11 -1.85 12.28
C ALA A 122 5.74 -1.19 12.32
N THR A 123 5.65 -0.16 13.16
CA THR A 123 4.45 0.66 13.31
C THR A 123 4.74 2.12 13.02
N ASP A 124 3.76 2.83 12.49
CA ASP A 124 3.77 4.29 12.32
C ASP A 124 2.67 4.93 13.18
N LEU A 125 2.57 6.26 13.13
CA LEU A 125 1.53 7.01 13.83
C LEU A 125 0.14 6.60 13.31
N PRO A 126 -0.85 6.34 14.20
CA PRO A 126 -2.20 5.94 13.79
C PRO A 126 -2.94 7.07 13.07
N THR A 127 -2.63 8.32 13.42
CA THR A 127 -3.17 9.54 12.82
C THR A 127 -2.46 9.88 11.52
N ILE A 128 -3.21 9.97 10.43
CA ILE A 128 -2.69 10.37 9.11
C ILE A 128 -2.16 11.82 9.15
N ALA A 129 -2.86 12.70 9.86
CA ALA A 129 -2.49 14.11 9.98
C ALA A 129 -1.22 14.38 10.80
N ASP A 130 -0.62 13.37 11.44
CA ASP A 130 0.66 13.53 12.15
C ASP A 130 1.87 13.04 11.33
N ARG A 131 1.66 12.43 10.16
CA ARG A 131 2.74 11.75 9.43
C ARG A 131 3.63 12.66 8.59
N GLY A 132 3.15 13.85 8.21
CA GLY A 132 3.88 14.84 7.43
C GLY A 132 4.23 14.43 5.99
N GLN A 133 3.97 13.19 5.58
CA GLN A 133 4.07 12.72 4.20
C GLN A 133 3.14 11.53 3.96
N LEU A 134 2.68 11.37 2.72
CA LEU A 134 1.83 10.25 2.28
C LEU A 134 2.36 9.55 1.01
N GLY A 135 3.49 10.01 0.46
CA GLY A 135 4.15 9.41 -0.71
C GLY A 135 5.18 8.32 -0.37
N SER A 136 5.34 7.99 0.92
CA SER A 136 6.17 6.91 1.45
C SER A 136 5.58 6.44 2.77
N PHE A 137 5.79 5.17 3.10
CA PHE A 137 5.30 4.47 4.27
C PHE A 137 6.51 4.08 5.14
N PRO A 138 6.93 4.94 6.09
CA PRO A 138 8.09 4.66 6.95
C PRO A 138 8.03 3.31 7.65
N ALA A 139 6.85 2.85 8.10
CA ALA A 139 6.69 1.51 8.65
C ALA A 139 7.01 0.39 7.64
N THR A 140 6.69 0.55 6.35
CA THR A 140 7.14 -0.41 5.31
C THR A 140 8.65 -0.42 5.20
N VAL A 141 9.29 0.74 5.12
CA VAL A 141 10.75 0.86 5.01
C VAL A 141 11.44 0.20 6.21
N ILE A 142 10.96 0.47 7.43
CA ILE A 142 11.52 -0.13 8.65
C ILE A 142 11.32 -1.64 8.62
N ALA A 143 10.08 -2.13 8.41
CA ALA A 143 9.78 -3.55 8.37
C ALA A 143 10.62 -4.29 7.31
N ALA A 144 10.77 -3.71 6.11
CA ALA A 144 11.62 -4.26 5.05
C ALA A 144 13.09 -4.35 5.52
N ARG A 145 13.66 -3.29 6.10
CA ARG A 145 15.05 -3.31 6.57
C ARG A 145 15.30 -4.30 7.71
N TYR A 146 14.33 -4.51 8.60
CA TYR A 146 14.39 -5.58 9.59
C TYR A 146 14.37 -6.96 8.89
N ALA A 147 13.44 -7.21 7.98
CA ALA A 147 13.38 -8.49 7.26
C ALA A 147 14.67 -8.78 6.48
N TYR A 148 15.21 -7.78 5.79
CA TYR A 148 16.43 -7.90 4.99
C TYR A 148 17.67 -8.14 5.87
N ALA A 149 17.80 -7.41 6.98
CA ALA A 149 18.89 -7.65 7.92
C ALA A 149 18.83 -9.05 8.53
N MET A 150 17.63 -9.59 8.78
CA MET A 150 17.43 -10.95 9.31
C MET A 150 17.80 -12.02 8.27
N ALA A 151 17.48 -11.77 7.01
CA ALA A 151 17.87 -12.62 5.88
C ALA A 151 19.32 -12.43 5.42
N CYS A 152 20.13 -11.64 6.14
CA CYS A 152 21.49 -11.28 5.73
C CYS A 152 21.50 -10.75 4.29
N LEU A 153 20.65 -9.77 3.98
CA LEU A 153 20.55 -9.10 2.69
C LEU A 153 20.82 -7.60 2.86
N PRO A 154 21.99 -7.08 2.46
CA PRO A 154 22.33 -5.69 2.69
C PRO A 154 21.68 -4.80 1.63
N ASN A 155 21.45 -5.36 0.44
CA ASN A 155 20.77 -4.75 -0.68
C ASN A 155 19.80 -5.77 -1.30
N ILE A 156 18.51 -5.48 -1.25
CA ILE A 156 17.48 -6.34 -1.85
C ILE A 156 17.64 -6.46 -3.37
N ARG A 157 18.24 -5.46 -4.02
CA ARG A 157 18.40 -5.43 -5.48
C ARG A 157 19.39 -6.48 -5.99
N ASP A 158 20.24 -7.03 -5.12
CA ASP A 158 21.13 -8.15 -5.45
C ASP A 158 20.34 -9.45 -5.76
N MET A 159 19.07 -9.49 -5.35
CA MET A 159 18.12 -10.56 -5.65
C MET A 159 17.30 -10.33 -6.92
N ALA A 160 17.69 -9.38 -7.77
CA ALA A 160 17.08 -9.19 -9.09
C ALA A 160 17.00 -10.51 -9.87
N HIS A 161 15.87 -10.73 -10.55
CA HIS A 161 15.47 -11.95 -11.28
C HIS A 161 15.30 -13.22 -10.43
N LYS A 162 15.59 -13.15 -9.12
CA LYS A 162 15.48 -14.29 -8.18
C LYS A 162 14.44 -14.06 -7.09
N LEU A 163 13.98 -12.84 -6.92
CA LEU A 163 12.99 -12.43 -5.92
C LEU A 163 11.61 -12.24 -6.56
N TYR A 164 10.65 -13.05 -6.13
CA TYR A 164 9.23 -12.81 -6.36
C TYR A 164 8.67 -11.85 -5.28
N VAL A 165 7.86 -10.87 -5.66
CA VAL A 165 7.34 -9.85 -4.76
C VAL A 165 5.81 -9.93 -4.72
N ASN A 166 5.27 -10.10 -3.52
CA ASN A 166 3.84 -10.06 -3.25
C ASN A 166 3.58 -8.90 -2.27
N MET A 167 3.26 -7.72 -2.82
CA MET A 167 3.12 -6.46 -2.10
C MET A 167 1.68 -6.09 -1.84
N HIS A 168 1.45 -5.26 -0.81
CA HIS A 168 0.12 -4.86 -0.38
C HIS A 168 -0.45 -3.69 -1.20
N ASP A 169 -1.25 -3.98 -2.22
CA ASP A 169 -1.84 -3.00 -3.15
C ASP A 169 -3.39 -2.99 -3.11
N PRO A 170 -4.03 -2.61 -2.00
CA PRO A 170 -5.49 -2.55 -1.91
C PRO A 170 -6.07 -1.43 -2.79
N PHE A 171 -5.24 -0.45 -3.16
CA PHE A 171 -5.57 0.64 -4.06
C PHE A 171 -4.47 0.82 -5.11
N SER A 172 -4.82 1.30 -6.30
CA SER A 172 -3.84 1.53 -7.39
C SER A 172 -2.71 2.49 -6.99
N SER A 173 -2.94 3.38 -6.02
CA SER A 173 -1.95 4.31 -5.49
C SER A 173 -0.84 3.66 -4.65
N PHE A 174 -1.04 2.44 -4.12
CA PHE A 174 -0.07 1.84 -3.20
C PHE A 174 1.09 1.17 -3.92
N GLY A 175 0.85 0.61 -5.11
CA GLY A 175 1.85 -0.17 -5.83
C GLY A 175 3.16 0.60 -6.07
N PRO A 176 3.13 1.79 -6.70
CA PRO A 176 4.33 2.60 -6.92
C PRO A 176 5.06 2.97 -5.62
N VAL A 177 4.33 3.33 -4.56
CA VAL A 177 4.92 3.67 -3.24
C VAL A 177 5.65 2.46 -2.65
N ASN A 178 5.02 1.29 -2.68
CA ASN A 178 5.60 0.07 -2.14
C ASN A 178 6.85 -0.38 -2.90
N LEU A 179 6.90 -0.21 -4.23
CA LEU A 179 8.12 -0.54 -4.99
C LEU A 179 9.33 0.28 -4.52
N ILE A 180 9.12 1.55 -4.17
CA ILE A 180 10.15 2.43 -3.61
C ILE A 180 10.49 2.01 -2.18
N ASP A 181 9.49 1.89 -1.31
CA ASP A 181 9.69 1.65 0.12
C ASP A 181 10.29 0.27 0.44
N LEU A 182 10.01 -0.73 -0.41
CA LEU A 182 10.65 -2.04 -0.37
C LEU A 182 12.07 -2.02 -0.94
N GLY A 183 12.50 -0.92 -1.56
CA GLY A 183 13.85 -0.71 -2.11
C GLY A 183 14.09 -1.33 -3.50
N LEU A 184 13.02 -1.69 -4.22
CA LEU A 184 13.11 -2.45 -5.47
C LEU A 184 13.46 -1.57 -6.66
N VAL A 185 12.87 -0.38 -6.73
CA VAL A 185 13.07 0.60 -7.81
C VAL A 185 13.38 1.98 -7.23
N ASP A 186 13.93 2.86 -8.07
CA ASP A 186 14.12 4.26 -7.71
C ASP A 186 12.83 5.06 -7.93
N SER A 187 12.73 6.23 -7.29
CA SER A 187 11.50 7.03 -7.30
C SER A 187 11.09 7.39 -8.74
N GLU A 188 12.07 7.71 -9.58
CA GLU A 188 11.89 8.14 -10.97
C GLU A 188 11.25 7.05 -11.85
N GLU A 189 11.41 5.79 -11.49
CA GLU A 189 10.90 4.63 -12.25
C GLU A 189 9.55 4.13 -11.73
N ALA A 190 9.16 4.51 -10.52
CA ALA A 190 8.13 3.82 -9.75
C ALA A 190 6.73 3.77 -10.39
N LEU A 191 6.34 4.84 -11.09
CA LEU A 191 5.02 4.90 -11.75
C LEU A 191 4.94 3.94 -12.95
N GLU A 192 6.00 3.88 -13.75
CA GLU A 192 6.06 3.06 -14.97
C GLU A 192 6.53 1.62 -14.70
N ALA A 193 7.23 1.36 -13.59
CA ALA A 193 7.79 0.05 -13.27
C ALA A 193 6.74 -1.07 -13.22
N LEU A 194 5.52 -0.78 -12.77
CA LEU A 194 4.40 -1.74 -12.81
C LEU A 194 3.87 -1.96 -14.24
N LEU A 195 4.10 -1.02 -15.14
CA LEU A 195 3.61 -1.09 -16.51
C LEU A 195 4.63 -1.75 -17.46
N ASP A 196 5.85 -1.93 -16.97
CA ASP A 196 6.94 -2.61 -17.66
C ASP A 196 7.08 -4.06 -17.18
N ASP A 197 6.77 -5.01 -18.06
CA ASP A 197 6.89 -6.44 -17.78
C ASP A 197 8.37 -6.90 -17.69
N GLU A 198 9.34 -6.16 -18.26
CA GLU A 198 10.77 -6.42 -18.07
C GLU A 198 11.23 -6.03 -16.64
N MET A 199 10.50 -5.14 -15.99
CA MET A 199 10.77 -4.75 -14.60
C MET A 199 9.97 -5.61 -13.62
N THR A 200 8.66 -5.75 -13.80
CA THR A 200 7.80 -6.38 -12.78
C THR A 200 6.94 -7.54 -13.27
N GLY A 201 7.04 -7.91 -14.55
CA GLY A 201 6.32 -9.05 -15.14
C GLY A 201 6.92 -10.42 -14.76
N PRO A 202 6.37 -11.53 -15.27
CA PRO A 202 6.77 -12.89 -14.88
C PRO A 202 8.25 -13.24 -15.10
N GLN A 203 8.93 -12.53 -16.01
CA GLN A 203 10.36 -12.71 -16.28
C GLN A 203 11.16 -11.44 -15.96
N GLY A 204 10.52 -10.48 -15.31
CA GLY A 204 11.10 -9.18 -15.05
C GLY A 204 12.18 -9.21 -13.96
N ARG A 205 12.76 -8.03 -13.71
CA ARG A 205 13.77 -7.82 -12.66
C ARG A 205 13.24 -8.13 -11.26
N PHE A 206 12.02 -7.72 -10.93
CA PHE A 206 11.33 -8.01 -9.67
C PHE A 206 9.89 -8.40 -9.96
N PRO A 207 9.63 -9.67 -10.35
CA PRO A 207 8.29 -10.11 -10.69
C PRO A 207 7.33 -9.87 -9.52
N THR A 208 6.29 -9.06 -9.76
CA THR A 208 5.48 -8.47 -8.69
C THR A 208 3.99 -8.75 -8.89
N ASN A 209 3.31 -9.19 -7.84
CA ASN A 209 1.86 -9.37 -7.77
C ASN A 209 1.29 -10.19 -8.94
N LEU A 210 2.00 -11.26 -9.34
CA LEU A 210 1.63 -12.12 -10.48
C LEU A 210 0.35 -12.96 -10.25
N SER A 211 -0.23 -12.92 -9.05
CA SER A 211 -1.58 -13.44 -8.77
C SER A 211 -2.69 -12.41 -9.05
N GLY A 212 -2.33 -11.18 -9.42
CA GLY A 212 -3.22 -10.03 -9.64
C GLY A 212 -3.25 -9.04 -8.48
N GLY A 213 -2.40 -9.22 -7.47
CA GLY A 213 -2.35 -8.35 -6.27
C GLY A 213 -3.68 -8.30 -5.54
N LEU A 214 -3.80 -7.48 -4.51
CA LEU A 214 -5.07 -7.31 -3.80
C LEU A 214 -6.15 -6.72 -4.73
N LEU A 215 -5.76 -5.87 -5.69
CA LEU A 215 -6.66 -5.27 -6.68
C LEU A 215 -7.56 -6.30 -7.38
N ALA A 216 -7.02 -7.42 -7.86
CA ALA A 216 -7.80 -8.42 -8.58
C ALA A 216 -7.87 -9.81 -7.89
N ARG A 217 -6.80 -10.25 -7.21
CA ARG A 217 -6.81 -11.51 -6.43
C ARG A 217 -7.80 -11.44 -5.27
N GLY A 218 -8.02 -10.24 -4.74
CA GLY A 218 -8.96 -9.93 -3.67
C GLY A 218 -8.27 -9.54 -2.36
N HIS A 219 -9.02 -9.08 -1.37
CA HIS A 219 -8.48 -8.64 -0.08
C HIS A 219 -9.28 -9.18 1.12
N PRO A 220 -9.11 -10.46 1.47
CA PRO A 220 -9.62 -11.01 2.72
C PRO A 220 -8.78 -10.47 3.87
N LEU A 221 -9.20 -9.33 4.43
CA LEU A 221 -8.45 -8.49 5.38
C LEU A 221 -7.47 -9.26 6.28
N GLY A 222 -7.99 -10.06 7.22
CA GLY A 222 -7.15 -10.79 8.18
C GLY A 222 -6.35 -11.96 7.60
N ALA A 223 -6.74 -12.48 6.43
CA ALA A 223 -6.07 -13.61 5.78
C ALA A 223 -5.02 -13.17 4.75
N THR A 224 -5.02 -11.91 4.29
CA THR A 224 -4.23 -11.46 3.13
C THR A 224 -2.74 -11.74 3.30
N GLY A 225 -2.14 -11.36 4.43
CA GLY A 225 -0.73 -11.65 4.70
C GLY A 225 -0.40 -13.15 4.66
N MET A 226 -1.31 -14.00 5.15
CA MET A 226 -1.14 -15.46 5.10
C MET A 226 -1.37 -16.04 3.70
N VAL A 227 -2.29 -15.48 2.91
CA VAL A 227 -2.47 -15.82 1.49
C VAL A 227 -1.18 -15.52 0.73
N GLN A 228 -0.57 -14.36 0.95
CA GLN A 228 0.71 -13.98 0.32
C GLN A 228 1.83 -14.98 0.68
N VAL A 229 1.95 -15.37 1.96
CA VAL A 229 2.92 -16.39 2.40
C VAL A 229 2.66 -17.75 1.73
N ALA A 230 1.40 -18.20 1.68
CA ALA A 230 1.05 -19.47 1.05
C ALA A 230 1.30 -19.47 -0.48
N GLU A 231 0.96 -18.38 -1.16
CA GLU A 231 1.27 -18.18 -2.59
C GLU A 231 2.78 -18.17 -2.85
N ASN A 232 3.55 -17.47 -2.01
CA ASN A 232 4.99 -17.39 -2.12
C ASN A 232 5.65 -18.76 -1.91
N HIS A 233 5.20 -19.54 -0.92
CA HIS A 233 5.67 -20.90 -0.69
C HIS A 233 5.41 -21.80 -1.91
N ARG A 234 4.18 -21.79 -2.46
CA ARG A 234 3.85 -22.53 -3.70
C ARG A 234 4.72 -22.09 -4.86
N MET A 235 4.89 -20.78 -5.04
CA MET A 235 5.69 -20.21 -6.12
C MET A 235 7.16 -20.70 -6.07
N LEU A 236 7.76 -20.77 -4.89
CA LEU A 236 9.13 -21.26 -4.72
C LEU A 236 9.26 -22.76 -5.01
N LEU A 237 8.24 -23.56 -4.71
CA LEU A 237 8.24 -25.00 -5.00
C LEU A 237 7.96 -25.30 -6.48
N ASP A 238 7.00 -24.60 -7.08
CA ASP A 238 6.52 -24.86 -8.44
C ASP A 238 7.47 -24.27 -9.49
N THR A 239 8.07 -23.12 -9.20
CA THR A 239 8.91 -22.38 -10.15
C THR A 239 10.38 -22.41 -9.75
N ARG A 240 11.22 -23.01 -10.60
CA ARG A 240 12.67 -23.05 -10.37
C ARG A 240 13.37 -21.69 -10.56
N ALA A 241 12.70 -20.73 -11.19
CA ALA A 241 13.29 -19.41 -11.49
C ALA A 241 13.56 -18.57 -10.23
N TYR A 242 12.70 -18.66 -9.22
CA TYR A 242 12.83 -17.84 -8.01
C TYR A 242 13.56 -18.59 -6.91
N GLN A 243 14.40 -17.86 -6.18
CA GLN A 243 15.12 -18.35 -5.00
C GLN A 243 14.52 -17.80 -3.71
N MET A 244 13.88 -16.64 -3.79
CA MET A 244 13.28 -15.92 -2.67
C MET A 244 11.93 -15.34 -3.06
N ALA A 245 11.05 -15.19 -2.09
CA ALA A 245 9.77 -14.52 -2.25
C ALA A 245 9.46 -13.62 -1.05
N LEU A 246 8.99 -12.40 -1.31
CA LEU A 246 8.64 -11.39 -0.32
C LEU A 246 7.12 -11.29 -0.19
N ALA A 247 6.61 -11.36 1.04
CA ALA A 247 5.23 -11.02 1.36
C ALA A 247 5.23 -9.72 2.17
N HIS A 248 4.52 -8.71 1.68
CA HIS A 248 4.35 -7.42 2.35
C HIS A 248 2.88 -7.21 2.68
N SER A 249 2.61 -7.05 3.97
CA SER A 249 1.28 -6.86 4.52
C SER A 249 1.21 -5.53 5.26
N ILE A 250 0.24 -4.70 4.90
CA ILE A 250 -0.06 -3.43 5.56
C ILE A 250 -1.36 -3.58 6.34
N GLY A 251 -1.38 -3.07 7.56
CA GLY A 251 -2.54 -3.04 8.45
C GLY A 251 -2.90 -1.60 8.85
N GLY A 252 -4.20 -1.39 9.08
CA GLY A 252 -4.76 -0.08 9.41
C GLY A 252 -4.54 0.94 8.30
N PRO A 253 -4.60 2.25 8.61
CA PRO A 253 -4.33 3.30 7.65
C PRO A 253 -2.83 3.39 7.37
N ILE A 254 -2.13 2.30 7.02
CA ILE A 254 -0.69 2.26 6.71
C ILE A 254 0.26 2.34 7.94
N ASN A 255 -0.24 1.98 9.13
CA ASN A 255 0.50 2.13 10.38
C ASN A 255 1.01 0.83 10.99
N ASN A 256 0.68 -0.35 10.46
CA ASN A 256 1.13 -1.63 11.00
C ASN A 256 1.62 -2.51 9.85
N ASN A 257 2.93 -2.53 9.60
CA ASN A 257 3.46 -3.13 8.38
C ASN A 257 4.37 -4.29 8.73
N VAL A 258 4.23 -5.39 8.01
CA VAL A 258 5.01 -6.61 8.16
C VAL A 258 5.57 -7.03 6.81
N VAL A 259 6.85 -7.34 6.77
CA VAL A 259 7.54 -7.94 5.63
C VAL A 259 8.07 -9.29 6.04
N THR A 260 7.73 -10.32 5.26
CA THR A 260 8.20 -11.70 5.46
C THR A 260 8.93 -12.17 4.21
N LEU A 261 10.13 -12.70 4.38
CA LEU A 261 10.92 -13.33 3.33
C LEU A 261 10.83 -14.85 3.48
N LEU A 262 10.45 -15.51 2.40
CA LEU A 262 10.60 -16.95 2.21
C LEU A 262 11.74 -17.19 1.24
N GLU A 263 12.55 -18.21 1.49
CA GLU A 263 13.72 -18.51 0.67
C GLU A 263 13.94 -20.02 0.58
N LYS A 264 14.46 -20.47 -0.56
CA LYS A 264 14.90 -21.85 -0.70
C LYS A 264 16.07 -22.13 0.24
N THR A 265 15.97 -23.22 0.97
CA THR A 265 16.91 -23.50 2.08
C THR A 265 18.35 -23.65 1.60
N ASP A 266 18.56 -24.33 0.47
CA ASP A 266 19.87 -24.48 -0.16
C ASP A 266 20.47 -23.15 -0.62
N HIS A 267 19.65 -22.25 -1.16
CA HIS A 267 20.08 -20.91 -1.55
C HIS A 267 20.50 -20.05 -0.34
N PHE A 268 19.72 -20.09 0.74
CA PHE A 268 20.06 -19.38 1.98
C PHE A 268 21.38 -19.89 2.56
N GLU A 269 21.55 -21.21 2.70
CA GLU A 269 22.75 -21.84 3.27
C GLU A 269 24.04 -21.55 2.49
N GLN A 270 23.94 -21.29 1.17
CA GLN A 270 25.07 -20.99 0.31
C GLN A 270 25.52 -19.51 0.36
N ARG A 271 24.76 -18.65 1.04
CA ARG A 271 25.08 -17.22 1.16
C ARG A 271 25.92 -16.94 2.40
N ASP A 272 26.62 -15.81 2.37
CA ASP A 272 27.27 -15.30 3.57
C ASP A 272 26.22 -14.83 4.58
N HIS A 273 26.45 -15.17 5.84
CA HIS A 273 25.62 -14.75 6.96
C HIS A 273 26.41 -13.83 7.87
N TRP A 274 25.78 -12.74 8.31
CA TRP A 274 26.40 -11.77 9.21
C TRP A 274 25.44 -11.39 10.33
N PRO A 275 25.95 -10.74 11.40
CA PRO A 275 25.10 -10.31 12.50
C PRO A 275 23.98 -9.40 12.02
N PHE A 276 22.77 -9.68 12.50
CA PHE A 276 21.59 -8.86 12.29
C PHE A 276 21.88 -7.38 12.61
N LYS A 277 21.78 -6.50 11.62
CA LYS A 277 21.94 -5.06 11.80
C LYS A 277 21.11 -4.27 10.77
N PRO A 278 19.93 -3.75 11.15
CA PRO A 278 19.19 -2.85 10.27
C PRO A 278 19.94 -1.52 10.20
N ILE A 279 20.20 -1.01 8.99
CA ILE A 279 20.95 0.22 8.75
C ILE A 279 20.02 1.28 8.16
N GLY A 280 20.17 2.55 8.53
CA GLY A 280 19.52 3.69 7.86
C GLY A 280 17.99 3.71 7.97
N LEU A 281 17.45 3.30 9.11
CA LEU A 281 16.01 3.40 9.38
C LEU A 281 15.56 4.88 9.27
N PRO A 282 14.44 5.16 8.58
CA PRO A 282 13.90 6.52 8.56
C PRO A 282 13.46 6.93 9.97
N GLN A 283 13.46 8.23 10.23
CA GLN A 283 12.85 8.78 11.42
C GLN A 283 11.34 8.90 11.20
N LEU A 284 10.54 8.36 12.11
CA LEU A 284 9.10 8.57 12.11
C LEU A 284 8.77 10.03 12.46
N ALA A 285 7.63 10.50 11.95
CA ALA A 285 7.09 11.77 12.39
C ALA A 285 6.76 11.76 13.90
N GLN A 286 6.51 12.93 14.46
CA GLN A 286 6.16 13.08 15.87
C GLN A 286 4.69 13.47 16.00
N MET A 287 3.98 12.83 16.92
CA MET A 287 2.64 13.27 17.30
C MET A 287 2.64 14.74 17.73
N LYS A 288 1.52 15.42 17.46
CA LYS A 288 1.20 16.71 18.06
C LYS A 288 1.37 16.68 19.60
N PRO A 289 1.79 17.80 20.22
CA PRO A 289 1.75 17.95 21.67
C PRO A 289 0.34 17.71 22.24
N LYS A 290 0.28 17.16 23.45
CA LYS A 290 -1.00 16.94 24.13
C LYS A 290 -1.80 18.25 24.25
N GLY A 291 -3.08 18.20 23.91
CA GLY A 291 -3.98 19.36 23.92
C GLY A 291 -3.93 20.21 22.66
N MET A 292 -3.11 19.87 21.66
CA MET A 292 -3.12 20.53 20.37
C MET A 292 -4.20 19.94 19.45
N ALA A 293 -5.44 20.36 19.68
CA ALA A 293 -6.60 19.98 18.90
C ALA A 293 -7.11 21.15 18.04
N LEU A 294 -8.04 20.86 17.12
CA LEU A 294 -8.61 21.86 16.22
C LEU A 294 -9.27 23.01 16.99
N GLU A 295 -9.99 22.68 18.05
CA GLU A 295 -10.68 23.64 18.95
C GLU A 295 -9.68 24.53 19.68
N THR A 296 -8.47 24.04 19.94
CA THR A 296 -7.43 24.85 20.57
C THR A 296 -6.89 25.90 19.59
N VAL A 297 -6.76 25.53 18.32
CA VAL A 297 -6.31 26.44 17.26
C VAL A 297 -7.40 27.47 16.91
N PHE A 298 -8.66 27.05 16.79
CA PHE A 298 -9.78 27.94 16.43
C PHE A 298 -10.47 28.63 17.63
N GLY A 299 -10.19 28.21 18.85
CA GLY A 299 -10.73 28.80 20.08
C GLY A 299 -10.05 30.12 20.48
N GLU A 300 -8.88 30.40 19.91
CA GLU A 300 -8.25 31.73 19.97
C GLU A 300 -9.07 32.68 19.09
N ARG A 301 -9.50 33.84 19.62
CA ARG A 301 -10.38 34.80 18.92
C ARG A 301 -9.73 35.50 17.70
N ASP A 302 -8.54 35.05 17.30
CA ASP A 302 -7.75 35.61 16.22
C ASP A 302 -7.91 34.80 14.93
N ARG A 303 -7.67 35.46 13.80
CA ARG A 303 -7.74 34.81 12.49
C ARG A 303 -6.56 33.84 12.35
N VAL A 304 -6.87 32.55 12.24
CA VAL A 304 -5.88 31.49 12.00
C VAL A 304 -5.48 31.48 10.53
N LYS A 305 -4.18 31.39 10.24
CA LYS A 305 -3.66 31.15 8.90
C LYS A 305 -3.35 29.66 8.73
N ALA A 306 -3.86 29.05 7.66
CA ALA A 306 -3.58 27.66 7.32
C ALA A 306 -3.19 27.52 5.84
N ARG A 307 -2.44 26.47 5.52
CA ARG A 307 -2.11 26.04 4.17
C ARG A 307 -2.89 24.75 3.87
N PHE A 308 -3.50 24.68 2.69
CA PHE A 308 -4.13 23.45 2.22
C PHE A 308 -3.04 22.44 1.85
N GLY A 309 -3.12 21.25 2.45
CA GLY A 309 -2.38 20.07 2.04
C GLY A 309 -3.16 19.32 0.98
N PHE A 310 -3.43 18.03 1.22
CA PHE A 310 -4.23 17.20 0.32
C PHE A 310 -5.70 17.17 0.73
N ALA A 311 -6.58 16.97 -0.24
CA ALA A 311 -8.00 16.76 -0.02
C ALA A 311 -8.53 15.66 -0.94
N THR A 312 -9.55 14.94 -0.47
CA THR A 312 -10.29 13.97 -1.27
C THR A 312 -11.77 14.06 -0.94
N THR A 313 -12.61 13.81 -1.93
CA THR A 313 -14.06 13.83 -1.81
C THR A 313 -14.61 12.45 -2.11
N ARG A 314 -15.47 11.95 -1.23
CA ARG A 314 -16.29 10.77 -1.47
C ARG A 314 -17.48 11.14 -2.33
N PHE A 315 -17.83 10.27 -3.26
CA PHE A 315 -19.04 10.42 -4.06
C PHE A 315 -20.00 9.25 -3.83
N ASN A 316 -21.26 9.41 -4.26
CA ASN A 316 -22.16 8.29 -4.48
C ASN A 316 -22.12 7.83 -5.94
N ARG A 317 -22.84 6.76 -6.28
CA ARG A 317 -22.86 6.20 -7.63
C ARG A 317 -23.42 7.14 -8.70
N SER A 318 -24.26 8.12 -8.32
CA SER A 318 -24.76 9.17 -9.23
C SER A 318 -23.74 10.30 -9.45
N GLY A 319 -22.59 10.27 -8.77
CA GLY A 319 -21.54 11.29 -8.88
C GLY A 319 -21.77 12.52 -8.00
N GLU A 320 -22.70 12.47 -7.05
CA GLU A 320 -22.92 13.56 -6.10
C GLU A 320 -21.88 13.46 -4.97
N PRO A 321 -21.23 14.58 -4.61
CA PRO A 321 -20.28 14.61 -3.49
C PRO A 321 -21.02 14.38 -2.18
N LEU A 322 -20.50 13.47 -1.35
CA LEU A 322 -21.06 13.14 -0.04
C LEU A 322 -20.30 13.86 1.08
N ASN A 323 -18.99 13.67 1.15
CA ASN A 323 -18.15 14.31 2.15
C ASN A 323 -16.73 14.47 1.63
N SER A 324 -16.05 15.52 2.08
CA SER A 324 -14.66 15.80 1.74
C SER A 324 -13.81 15.78 2.99
N ILE A 325 -12.63 15.19 2.87
CA ILE A 325 -11.59 15.23 3.88
C ILE A 325 -10.51 16.18 3.38
N VAL A 326 -10.06 17.06 4.26
CA VAL A 326 -9.04 18.05 3.96
C VAL A 326 -7.94 17.98 5.02
N LEU A 327 -6.69 17.85 4.58
CA LEU A 327 -5.52 18.08 5.41
C LEU A 327 -5.16 19.56 5.36
N LEU A 328 -5.18 20.22 6.52
CA LEU A 328 -4.80 21.62 6.68
C LEU A 328 -3.58 21.75 7.57
N GLU A 329 -2.53 22.37 7.08
CA GLU A 329 -1.40 22.74 7.90
C GLU A 329 -1.66 24.11 8.54
N HIS A 330 -1.79 24.12 9.86
CA HIS A 330 -1.81 25.35 10.63
C HIS A 330 -0.44 26.04 10.58
N VAL A 331 -0.44 27.33 10.26
CA VAL A 331 0.77 28.15 10.16
C VAL A 331 0.84 29.08 11.37
N ASN A 332 1.56 28.67 12.42
CA ASN A 332 1.89 29.56 13.55
C ASN A 332 3.39 29.57 13.83
N GLY A 333 4.07 30.66 13.48
CA GLY A 333 5.51 30.81 13.69
C GLY A 333 6.35 29.70 13.03
N HIS A 334 7.29 29.12 13.79
CA HIS A 334 8.32 28.20 13.29
C HIS A 334 7.93 26.72 13.21
N LYS A 335 6.76 26.29 13.72
CA LYS A 335 6.35 24.87 13.68
C LYS A 335 4.86 24.75 13.31
N GLY A 336 4.60 24.27 12.08
CA GLY A 336 3.26 23.97 11.59
C GLY A 336 2.77 22.61 12.07
N TYR A 337 1.45 22.47 12.25
CA TYR A 337 0.80 21.21 12.59
C TYR A 337 -0.32 20.93 11.58
N GLU A 338 -0.40 19.71 11.07
CA GLU A 338 -1.42 19.31 10.10
C GLU A 338 -2.65 18.75 10.80
N PHE A 339 -3.84 19.15 10.36
CA PHE A 339 -5.11 18.69 10.91
C PHE A 339 -5.95 18.08 9.80
N LEU A 340 -6.64 17.00 10.11
CA LEU A 340 -7.63 16.40 9.22
C LEU A 340 -9.01 16.91 9.61
N ILE A 341 -9.73 17.46 8.63
CA ILE A 341 -11.08 17.98 8.82
C ILE A 341 -12.02 17.34 7.80
N GLY A 342 -13.18 16.93 8.28
CA GLY A 342 -14.31 16.48 7.46
C GLY A 342 -15.27 17.62 7.14
N THR A 343 -15.76 17.68 5.90
CA THR A 343 -16.79 18.65 5.48
C THR A 343 -17.86 17.94 4.66
N GLY A 344 -19.13 18.20 4.91
CA GLY A 344 -20.25 17.57 4.19
C GLY A 344 -21.47 17.35 5.08
N PRO A 345 -22.60 16.89 4.54
CA PRO A 345 -23.81 16.66 5.33
C PRO A 345 -23.58 15.54 6.36
N GLY A 346 -23.75 15.85 7.65
CA GLY A 346 -23.67 14.86 8.74
C GLY A 346 -22.30 14.72 9.42
N LEU A 347 -21.34 15.57 9.04
CA LEU A 347 -20.09 15.88 9.77
C LEU A 347 -20.22 17.29 10.35
#